data_AF-A0A087S5K6-F1
#
_entry.id   AF-A0A087S5K6-F1
#
_cell.length_a   1.000
_cell.length_b   1.000
_cell.length_c   1.000
_cell.angle_alpha   90.00
_cell.angle_beta   90.00
_cell.angle_gamma   90.00
#
_symmetry.space_group_name_H-M   'P 1'
#
loop_
_entity.id
_entity.type
_entity.pdbx_description
1 polymer ?
#
loop_
_entity_poly.entity_id
_entity_poly.type
_entity_poly.pdbx_seq_one_letter_code
_entity_poly.pdbx_strand_id
1 'polypeptide(L)'
;MNGYTTRKKRQMLITKYGEYCQCCGVLPDKATLVLNRKDNNNKNTAIENLQLLCRSCVNFKNKSNEHNDLCVKTEKETAISISRERQAKFYNFVYDHLDEQKKLRWKDLKYSGAEYIDLSPVTTERYLEKMTSGYGKLTKELHCGEQIVMYKDGMNRNGMQETE
;
A
#
# COMPACT_ATOMS: atom_id res chain seq x y z
N MET A 1 25.86 -18.11 -25.62
CA MET A 1 25.44 -19.32 -26.37
C MET A 1 26.02 -19.21 -27.76
N ASN A 2 26.76 -20.22 -28.24
CA ASN A 2 27.27 -20.22 -29.61
C ASN A 2 26.10 -20.51 -30.58
N GLY A 3 26.00 -19.80 -31.71
CA GLY A 3 24.82 -19.83 -32.59
C GLY A 3 24.49 -21.23 -33.13
N TYR A 4 25.52 -22.06 -33.35
CA TYR A 4 25.40 -23.45 -33.79
C TYR A 4 24.67 -24.34 -32.77
N THR A 5 24.98 -24.19 -31.48
CA THR A 5 24.40 -25.01 -30.40
C THR A 5 22.92 -24.67 -30.19
N THR A 6 22.54 -23.42 -30.38
CA THR A 6 21.14 -22.95 -30.28
C THR A 6 20.27 -23.56 -31.37
N ARG A 7 20.76 -23.64 -32.62
CA ARG A 7 20.04 -24.24 -33.75
C ARG A 7 19.78 -25.73 -33.53
N LYS A 8 20.77 -26.47 -33.03
CA LYS A 8 20.63 -27.91 -32.72
C LYS A 8 19.60 -28.16 -31.62
N LYS A 9 19.62 -27.37 -30.54
CA LYS A 9 18.64 -27.46 -29.45
C LYS A 9 17.22 -27.10 -29.92
N ARG A 10 17.09 -26.10 -30.80
CA ARG A 10 15.81 -25.75 -31.42
C ARG A 10 15.24 -26.93 -32.20
N GLN A 11 16.05 -27.57 -33.05
CA GLN A 11 15.61 -28.72 -33.84
C GLN A 11 15.14 -29.88 -32.96
N MET A 12 15.90 -30.19 -31.89
CA MET A 12 15.52 -31.25 -30.94
C MET A 12 14.17 -30.98 -30.26
N LEU A 13 13.88 -29.72 -29.91
CA LEU A 13 12.58 -29.35 -29.34
C LEU A 13 11.44 -29.48 -30.34
N ILE A 14 11.67 -29.08 -31.60
CA ILE A 14 10.66 -29.22 -32.66
C ILE A 14 10.34 -30.69 -32.91
N THR A 15 11.35 -31.56 -32.95
CA THR A 15 11.14 -33.00 -33.12
C THR A 15 10.36 -33.61 -31.96
N LYS A 16 10.59 -33.14 -30.72
CA LYS A 16 9.94 -33.70 -29.51
C LYS A 16 8.55 -33.14 -29.26
N TYR A 17 8.34 -31.85 -29.50
CA TYR A 17 7.15 -31.12 -29.05
C TYR A 17 6.44 -30.36 -30.18
N GLY A 18 6.95 -30.36 -31.41
CA GLY A 18 6.41 -29.57 -32.51
C GLY A 18 6.92 -28.14 -32.58
N GLU A 19 6.72 -27.50 -33.73
CA GLU A 19 7.07 -26.09 -33.96
C GLU A 19 5.87 -25.18 -33.70
N TYR A 20 5.61 -24.87 -32.43
CA TYR A 20 4.60 -23.90 -32.02
C TYR A 20 5.01 -23.22 -30.71
N CYS A 21 4.34 -22.11 -30.38
CA CYS A 21 4.51 -21.44 -29.09
C CYS A 21 3.93 -22.29 -27.97
N GLN A 22 4.77 -22.78 -27.05
CA GLN A 22 4.35 -23.63 -25.93
C GLN A 22 3.52 -22.90 -24.86
N CYS A 23 3.31 -21.58 -24.99
CA CYS A 23 2.45 -20.81 -24.11
C CYS A 23 1.07 -20.52 -24.71
N CYS A 24 0.99 -20.06 -25.96
CA CYS A 24 -0.27 -19.66 -26.59
C CYS A 24 -0.67 -20.48 -27.83
N GLY A 25 0.12 -21.47 -28.23
CA GLY A 25 -0.16 -22.36 -29.36
C GLY A 25 0.06 -21.75 -30.75
N VAL A 26 0.50 -20.49 -30.87
CA VAL A 26 0.71 -19.87 -32.18
C VAL A 26 1.78 -20.61 -33.01
N LEU A 27 1.49 -20.81 -34.28
CA LEU A 27 2.35 -21.47 -35.26
C LEU A 27 3.37 -20.46 -35.85
N PRO A 28 4.49 -20.94 -36.44
CA PRO A 28 5.56 -20.11 -36.99
C PRO A 28 5.14 -19.28 -38.20
N ASP A 29 4.07 -19.66 -38.90
CA ASP A 29 3.45 -18.91 -39.99
C ASP A 29 2.87 -17.56 -39.53
N LYS A 30 2.34 -17.53 -38.30
CA LYS A 30 1.69 -16.37 -37.69
C LYS A 30 2.62 -15.55 -36.80
N ALA A 31 3.67 -16.16 -36.23
CA ALA A 31 4.58 -15.46 -35.34
C ALA A 31 5.99 -16.06 -35.29
N THR A 32 7.02 -15.20 -35.17
CA THR A 32 8.39 -15.67 -34.94
C THR A 32 8.53 -16.31 -33.56
N LEU A 33 8.93 -17.58 -33.54
CA LEU A 33 9.21 -18.34 -32.33
C LEU A 33 10.68 -18.24 -31.94
N VAL A 34 10.93 -17.92 -30.68
CA VAL A 34 12.26 -17.84 -30.08
C VAL A 34 12.44 -18.91 -29.00
N LEU A 35 13.68 -19.36 -28.86
CA LEU A 35 14.06 -20.31 -27.82
C LEU A 35 14.18 -19.56 -26.48
N ASN A 36 13.38 -19.95 -25.50
CA ASN A 36 13.40 -19.37 -24.16
C ASN A 36 13.63 -20.44 -23.10
N ARG A 37 14.19 -20.06 -21.95
CA ARG A 37 14.30 -20.97 -20.80
C ARG A 37 13.00 -20.95 -20.01
N LYS A 38 12.65 -22.01 -19.29
CA LYS A 38 11.48 -22.06 -18.39
C LYS A 38 11.77 -21.35 -17.08
N ASP A 39 12.93 -21.61 -16.49
CA ASP A 39 13.36 -21.05 -15.19
C ASP A 39 14.03 -19.66 -15.25
N ASN A 40 14.20 -19.05 -16.43
CA ASN A 40 14.97 -17.80 -16.65
C ASN A 40 16.44 -17.83 -16.15
N ASN A 41 16.98 -18.99 -15.79
CA ASN A 41 18.34 -19.11 -15.31
C ASN A 41 19.30 -19.37 -16.48
N ASN A 42 20.19 -18.41 -16.75
CA ASN A 42 21.14 -18.52 -17.85
C ASN A 42 22.10 -19.73 -17.76
N LYS A 43 22.33 -20.26 -16.55
CA LYS A 43 23.22 -21.40 -16.29
C LYS A 43 22.55 -22.75 -16.59
N ASN A 44 21.22 -22.85 -16.49
CA ASN A 44 20.52 -24.09 -16.76
C ASN A 44 20.25 -24.25 -18.25
N THR A 45 21.01 -25.13 -18.90
CA THR A 45 20.97 -25.32 -20.36
C THR A 45 20.40 -26.67 -20.79
N ALA A 46 19.81 -27.41 -19.85
CA ALA A 46 19.13 -28.68 -20.12
C ALA A 46 17.99 -28.50 -21.15
N ILE A 47 17.80 -29.49 -22.03
CA ILE A 47 16.79 -29.41 -23.09
C ILE A 47 15.38 -29.28 -22.52
N GLU A 48 15.11 -29.91 -21.38
CA GLU A 48 13.81 -29.89 -20.70
C GLU A 48 13.45 -28.52 -20.12
N ASN A 49 14.48 -27.72 -19.80
CA ASN A 49 14.34 -26.34 -19.35
C ASN A 49 14.18 -25.35 -20.51
N LEU A 50 14.15 -25.82 -21.76
CA LEU A 50 13.95 -24.97 -22.93
C LEU A 50 12.51 -25.11 -23.44
N GLN A 51 12.03 -24.04 -24.06
CA GLN A 51 10.71 -23.93 -24.66
C GLN A 51 10.74 -23.00 -25.87
N LEU A 52 9.84 -23.20 -26.81
CA LEU A 52 9.61 -22.28 -27.93
C LEU A 52 8.47 -21.34 -27.57
N LEU A 53 8.72 -20.03 -27.64
CA LEU A 53 7.72 -19.00 -27.35
C LEU A 53 7.68 -17.93 -28.45
N CYS A 54 6.52 -17.35 -28.70
CA CYS A 54 6.44 -16.14 -29.51
C CYS A 54 6.94 -14.92 -28.72
N ARG A 55 7.31 -13.84 -29.42
CA ARG A 55 7.81 -12.61 -28.79
C ARG A 55 6.85 -12.03 -27.74
N SER A 56 5.54 -12.06 -28.00
CA SER A 56 4.52 -11.59 -27.06
C SER A 56 4.52 -12.38 -25.75
N CYS A 57 4.60 -13.70 -25.82
CA CYS A 57 4.68 -14.57 -24.63
C CYS A 57 6.00 -14.40 -23.88
N VAL A 58 7.13 -14.18 -24.59
CA VAL A 58 8.41 -13.85 -23.94
C VAL A 58 8.32 -12.55 -23.18
N ASN A 59 7.76 -11.50 -23.79
CA ASN A 59 7.59 -10.20 -23.13
C ASN A 59 6.66 -10.29 -21.92
N PHE A 60 5.55 -11.02 -22.05
CA PHE A 60 4.64 -11.27 -20.93
C PHE A 60 5.36 -11.97 -19.77
N LYS A 61 6.12 -13.03 -20.07
CA LYS A 61 6.91 -13.74 -19.09
C LYS A 61 7.99 -12.86 -18.45
N ASN A 62 8.65 -11.99 -19.20
CA ASN A 62 9.67 -11.10 -18.64
C ASN A 62 9.04 -10.03 -17.74
N LYS A 63 7.90 -9.45 -18.16
CA LYS A 63 7.14 -8.48 -17.34
C LYS A 63 6.62 -9.08 -16.03
N SER A 64 6.19 -10.35 -16.04
CA SER A 64 5.79 -11.03 -14.81
C SER A 64 6.96 -11.30 -13.86
N ASN A 65 8.21 -11.28 -14.34
CA ASN A 65 9.41 -11.39 -13.50
C ASN A 65 9.93 -10.04 -13.01
N GLU A 66 9.64 -8.93 -13.69
CA GLU A 66 9.94 -7.58 -13.20
C GLU A 66 9.07 -7.17 -11.99
N HIS A 67 7.94 -7.85 -11.76
CA HIS A 67 6.95 -7.47 -10.75
C HIS A 67 7.01 -8.24 -9.42
N ASN A 68 8.12 -8.91 -9.10
CA ASN A 68 8.27 -9.58 -7.78
C ASN A 68 9.08 -8.78 -6.74
N ASP A 69 9.52 -7.56 -7.05
CA ASP A 69 10.25 -6.68 -6.12
C ASP A 69 9.48 -5.40 -5.71
N LEU A 70 8.14 -5.43 -5.73
CA LEU A 70 7.33 -4.32 -5.18
C LEU A 70 6.91 -4.51 -3.72
N CYS A 71 7.45 -5.53 -3.04
CA CYS A 71 7.40 -5.60 -1.58
C CYS A 71 8.81 -5.59 -1.02
N VAL A 72 9.55 -4.52 -1.29
CA VAL A 72 10.58 -4.12 -0.34
C VAL A 72 9.83 -3.82 0.95
N LYS A 73 9.93 -4.72 1.94
CA LYS A 73 9.69 -4.40 3.35
C LYS A 73 10.70 -3.32 3.71
N THR A 74 10.40 -2.10 3.31
CA THR A 74 11.18 -0.97 3.72
C THR A 74 10.71 -0.74 5.14
N GLU A 75 11.58 -0.93 6.13
CA GLU A 75 11.36 -0.52 7.52
C GLU A 75 11.20 1.01 7.66
N LYS A 76 11.13 1.73 6.53
CA LYS A 76 10.79 3.14 6.48
C LYS A 76 9.29 3.30 6.62
N GLU A 77 8.91 4.02 7.66
CA GLU A 77 7.55 4.47 7.92
C GLU A 77 6.91 5.00 6.63
N THR A 78 5.88 4.31 6.15
CA THR A 78 5.09 4.83 5.03
C THR A 78 4.42 6.15 5.45
N ALA A 79 4.17 7.06 4.51
CA ALA A 79 3.44 8.30 4.80
C ALA A 79 2.09 8.02 5.51
N ILE A 80 1.48 6.87 5.24
CA ILE A 80 0.28 6.38 5.93
C ILE A 80 0.57 6.07 7.40
N SER A 81 1.67 5.37 7.71
CA SER A 81 2.08 5.09 9.09
C SER A 81 2.35 6.37 9.87
N ILE A 82 3.10 7.30 9.29
CA ILE A 82 3.40 8.61 9.89
C ILE A 82 2.10 9.38 10.16
N SER A 83 1.15 9.38 9.22
CA SER A 83 -0.14 10.05 9.39
C SER A 83 -0.99 9.44 10.52
N ARG A 84 -0.96 8.12 10.69
CA ARG A 84 -1.68 7.42 11.76
C ARG A 84 -1.06 7.70 13.13
N GLU A 85 0.26 7.72 13.22
CA GLU A 85 0.97 8.02 14.46
C GLU A 85 0.73 9.48 14.89
N ARG A 86 0.88 10.44 13.98
CA ARG A 86 0.61 11.86 14.26
C ARG A 86 -0.84 12.09 14.67
N GLN A 87 -1.78 11.40 14.04
CA GLN A 87 -3.18 11.42 14.45
C GLN A 87 -3.39 10.89 15.88
N ALA A 88 -2.75 9.77 16.24
CA ALA A 88 -2.85 9.22 17.59
C ALA A 88 -2.28 10.18 18.64
N LYS A 89 -1.14 10.82 18.36
CA LYS A 89 -0.57 11.87 19.23
C LYS A 89 -1.54 13.04 19.39
N PHE A 90 -2.20 13.47 18.32
CA PHE A 90 -3.20 14.55 18.37
C PHE A 90 -4.40 14.18 19.24
N TYR A 91 -4.85 12.93 19.14
CA TYR A 91 -5.99 12.48 19.94
C TYR A 91 -5.64 12.46 21.42
N ASN A 92 -4.45 11.96 21.78
CA ASN A 92 -3.97 12.00 23.16
C ASN A 92 -3.87 13.42 23.69
N PHE A 93 -3.26 14.34 22.93
CA PHE A 93 -3.17 15.75 23.29
C PHE A 93 -4.54 16.35 23.62
N VAL A 94 -5.55 16.14 22.77
CA VAL A 94 -6.90 16.66 23.00
C VAL A 94 -7.54 16.04 24.25
N TYR A 95 -7.39 14.73 24.46
CA TYR A 95 -7.95 14.06 25.64
C TYR A 95 -7.28 14.52 26.94
N ASP A 96 -5.95 14.66 26.97
CA ASP A 96 -5.21 15.13 28.14
C ASP A 96 -5.73 16.50 28.58
N HIS A 97 -5.90 17.43 27.64
CA HIS A 97 -6.41 18.78 27.94
C HIS A 97 -7.89 18.77 28.35
N LEU A 98 -8.70 17.87 27.79
CA LEU A 98 -10.11 17.74 28.17
C LEU A 98 -10.29 17.12 29.54
N ASP A 99 -9.42 16.19 29.92
CA ASP A 99 -9.45 15.55 31.24
C ASP A 99 -9.16 16.60 32.34
N GLU A 100 -8.25 17.53 32.07
CA GLU A 100 -7.89 18.66 32.94
C GLU A 100 -8.94 19.78 32.98
N GLN A 101 -9.35 20.32 31.82
CA GLN A 101 -10.15 21.56 31.74
C GLN A 101 -11.65 21.31 31.56
N LYS A 102 -12.06 20.07 31.27
CA LYS A 102 -13.44 19.62 30.93
C LYS A 102 -14.05 20.21 29.67
N LYS A 103 -13.69 21.44 29.31
CA LYS A 103 -14.18 22.17 28.15
C LYS A 103 -13.03 22.93 27.51
N LEU A 104 -12.92 22.87 26.19
CA LEU A 104 -11.86 23.55 25.45
C LEU A 104 -12.42 24.31 24.26
N ARG A 105 -11.80 25.42 23.90
CA ARG A 105 -12.18 26.17 22.69
C ARG A 105 -11.63 25.47 21.45
N TRP A 106 -12.48 25.39 20.41
CA TRP A 106 -12.12 24.80 19.12
C TRP A 106 -10.89 25.46 18.49
N LYS A 107 -10.86 26.81 18.50
CA LYS A 107 -9.74 27.57 17.94
C LYS A 107 -8.44 27.24 18.66
N ASP A 108 -8.47 27.20 19.99
CA ASP A 108 -7.28 26.92 20.78
C ASP A 108 -6.75 25.53 20.44
N LEU A 109 -7.60 24.49 20.46
CA LEU A 109 -7.24 23.13 20.08
C LEU A 109 -6.65 23.03 18.67
N LYS A 110 -7.23 23.74 17.71
CA LYS A 110 -6.79 23.76 16.31
C LYS A 110 -5.37 24.29 16.18
N TYR A 111 -5.08 25.44 16.80
CA TYR A 111 -3.78 26.11 16.65
C TYR A 111 -2.73 25.55 17.62
N SER A 112 -3.08 25.29 18.88
CA SER A 112 -2.14 24.73 19.85
C SER A 112 -1.74 23.30 19.49
N GLY A 113 -2.69 22.48 19.05
CA GLY A 113 -2.39 21.12 18.61
C GLY A 113 -1.66 21.05 17.28
N ALA A 114 -1.79 22.09 16.43
CA ALA A 114 -1.00 22.23 15.21
C ALA A 114 0.48 22.48 15.55
N GLU A 115 0.72 23.40 16.48
CA GLU A 115 2.07 23.70 16.98
C GLU A 115 2.69 22.50 17.72
N TYR A 116 1.92 21.84 18.59
CA TYR A 116 2.42 20.74 19.43
C TYR A 116 2.88 19.50 18.63
N ILE A 117 2.26 19.25 17.46
CA ILE A 117 2.46 18.01 16.68
C ILE A 117 3.12 18.28 15.32
N ASP A 118 3.46 19.55 15.06
CA ASP A 118 4.01 20.00 13.78
C ASP A 118 3.09 19.56 12.61
N LEU A 119 1.84 20.00 12.70
CA LEU A 119 0.79 19.76 11.71
C LEU A 119 0.21 21.10 11.24
N SER A 120 -0.36 21.12 10.03
CA SER A 120 -1.10 22.30 9.59
C SER A 120 -2.38 22.48 10.42
N PRO A 121 -2.84 23.72 10.69
CA PRO A 121 -4.14 23.98 11.30
C PRO A 121 -5.32 23.33 10.55
N VAL A 122 -5.17 23.13 9.23
CA VAL A 122 -6.19 22.44 8.41
C VAL A 122 -6.24 20.95 8.73
N THR A 123 -5.09 20.32 8.97
CA THR A 123 -5.01 18.90 9.35
C THR A 123 -5.59 18.67 10.73
N THR A 124 -5.26 19.52 11.71
CA THR A 124 -5.79 19.41 13.06
C THR A 124 -7.30 19.66 13.11
N GLU A 125 -7.80 20.61 12.31
CA GLU A 125 -9.24 20.82 12.13
C GLU A 125 -9.95 19.56 11.62
N ARG A 126 -9.44 18.92 10.56
CA ARG A 126 -10.00 17.64 10.07
C ARG A 126 -9.98 16.55 11.14
N TYR A 127 -8.94 16.51 11.96
CA TYR A 127 -8.86 15.55 13.06
C TYR A 127 -9.89 15.83 14.16
N LEU A 128 -10.08 17.10 14.54
CA LEU A 128 -11.13 17.50 15.48
C LEU A 128 -12.52 17.18 14.94
N GLU A 129 -12.80 17.48 13.67
CA GLU A 129 -14.08 17.15 13.03
C GLU A 129 -14.37 15.65 13.09
N LYS A 130 -13.34 14.82 12.88
CA LYS A 130 -13.45 13.36 13.02
C LYS A 130 -13.73 12.95 14.47
N MET A 131 -13.07 13.57 15.45
CA MET A 131 -13.32 13.31 16.89
C MET A 131 -14.71 13.78 17.36
N THR A 132 -15.27 14.80 16.72
CA THR A 132 -16.63 15.31 17.00
C THR A 132 -17.70 14.74 16.07
N SER A 133 -17.36 13.76 15.24
CA SER A 133 -18.32 13.11 14.34
C SER A 133 -19.40 12.35 15.13
N GLY A 134 -20.45 11.89 14.45
CA GLY A 134 -21.52 11.10 15.08
C GLY A 134 -21.00 9.90 15.90
N TYR A 135 -19.96 9.23 15.40
CA TYR A 135 -19.27 8.11 16.07
C TYR A 135 -18.09 8.54 16.97
N GLY A 136 -17.72 9.81 16.93
CA GLY A 136 -16.65 10.35 17.77
C GLY A 136 -17.07 10.50 19.24
N LYS A 137 -16.11 10.58 20.16
CA LYS A 137 -16.36 10.68 21.60
C LYS A 137 -16.68 12.11 22.07
N LEU A 138 -16.38 13.10 21.23
CA LEU A 138 -16.49 14.50 21.58
C LEU A 138 -17.76 15.10 20.96
N THR A 139 -18.31 16.11 21.60
CA THR A 139 -19.35 16.98 21.05
C THR A 139 -18.79 18.38 20.83
N LYS A 140 -19.41 19.10 19.89
CA LYS A 140 -19.11 20.50 19.59
C LYS A 140 -20.36 21.32 19.82
N GLU A 141 -20.27 22.26 20.75
CA GLU A 141 -21.37 23.16 21.09
C GLU A 141 -20.98 24.61 20.82
N LEU A 142 -21.98 25.46 20.58
CA LEU A 142 -21.78 26.90 20.45
C LEU A 142 -22.15 27.57 21.78
N HIS A 143 -21.18 28.21 22.41
CA HIS A 143 -21.37 28.93 23.67
C HIS A 143 -20.89 30.37 23.49
N CYS A 144 -21.77 31.35 23.69
CA CYS A 144 -21.47 32.78 23.53
C CYS A 144 -20.78 33.14 22.19
N GLY A 145 -21.13 32.43 21.10
CA GLY A 145 -20.53 32.63 19.78
C GLY A 145 -19.20 31.91 19.54
N GLU A 146 -18.67 31.21 20.55
CA GLU A 146 -17.47 30.39 20.43
C GLU A 146 -17.82 28.90 20.35
N GLN A 147 -17.06 28.16 19.55
CA GLN A 147 -17.19 26.71 19.49
C GLN A 147 -16.39 26.08 20.63
N ILE A 148 -17.09 25.33 21.48
CA ILE A 148 -16.52 24.59 22.60
C ILE A 148 -16.59 23.10 22.31
N VAL A 149 -15.53 22.39 22.68
CA VAL A 149 -15.38 20.95 22.56
C VAL A 149 -15.37 20.34 23.97
N MET A 150 -16.11 19.26 24.14
CA MET A 150 -16.19 18.49 25.39
C MET A 150 -16.56 17.03 25.10
N TYR A 151 -16.44 16.15 26.09
CA TYR A 151 -16.92 14.77 25.98
C TYR A 151 -18.45 14.74 25.81
N LYS A 152 -18.94 13.76 25.04
CA LYS A 152 -20.37 13.43 25.05
C LYS A 152 -20.79 12.92 26.43
N ASP A 153 -22.06 13.09 26.78
CA ASP A 153 -22.60 12.64 28.06
C ASP A 153 -22.32 11.14 28.29
N GLY A 154 -21.79 10.81 29.47
CA GLY A 154 -21.40 9.45 29.85
C GLY A 154 -20.10 8.94 29.20
N MET A 155 -19.41 9.74 28.37
CA MET A 155 -18.13 9.37 27.77
C MET A 155 -16.93 9.96 28.52
N ASN A 156 -15.83 9.22 28.50
CA ASN A 156 -14.51 9.65 28.97
C ASN A 156 -13.43 9.17 28.00
N ARG A 157 -12.16 9.43 28.32
CA ARG A 157 -11.00 8.93 27.56
C ARG A 157 -11.07 7.43 27.26
N ASN A 158 -11.51 6.63 28.22
CA ASN A 158 -11.59 5.16 28.14
C ASN A 158 -12.87 4.64 27.46
N GLY A 159 -13.85 5.50 27.16
CA GLY A 159 -15.07 5.12 26.45
C GLY A 159 -16.33 5.47 27.22
N MET A 160 -16.70 4.66 28.22
CA MET A 160 -17.93 4.81 29.01
C MET A 160 -17.56 5.02 30.48
N GLN A 161 -18.28 5.89 31.18
CA GLN A 161 -18.20 5.97 32.65
C GLN A 161 -18.74 4.67 33.24
N GLU A 162 -17.95 3.99 34.06
CA GLU A 162 -18.47 3.02 35.03
C GLU A 162 -19.28 3.83 36.04
N THR A 163 -20.59 3.77 35.94
CA THR A 163 -21.50 4.24 36.99
C THR A 163 -21.48 3.20 38.10
N GLU A 164 -20.86 3.52 39.24
CA GLU A 164 -21.16 2.86 40.53
C GLU A 164 -22.48 3.37 41.10
#